data_AF-A0A7S2GHA7-F1
#
_entry.id   AF-A0A7S2GHA7-F1
#
_cell.length_a   1.000
_cell.length_b   1.000
_cell.length_c   1.000
_cell.angle_alpha   90.00
_cell.angle_beta   90.00
_cell.angle_gamma   90.00
#
_symmetry.space_group_name_H-M   'P 1'
#
loop_
_entity.id
_entity.type
_entity.pdbx_description
1 polymer ?
#
loop_
_entity_poly.entity_id
_entity_poly.type
_entity_poly.pdbx_seq_one_letter_code
_entity_poly.pdbx_strand_id
1 'polypeptide(L)'
;RSVSFLIYLTDEDWDVGRDGGELRIYRPGATGGEGEGGGRKGGAGGKERTGQEGEDEGAGGEEVVADVTPVAGTLVAFDSAIVPHEVLPTRRKRLALVGWMMTHSSWDLVGATGKC
;
A
#
# COMPACT_ATOMS: atom_id res chain seq x y z
N ARG A 1 -7.11 6.25 9.73
CA ARG A 1 -5.74 5.78 10.05
C ARG A 1 -5.84 4.30 10.40
N SER A 2 -5.73 3.44 9.39
CA SER A 2 -5.77 1.98 9.59
C SER A 2 -4.70 1.36 8.72
N VAL A 3 -3.50 1.17 9.28
CA VAL A 3 -2.46 0.42 8.55
C VAL A 3 -2.81 -1.05 8.67
N SER A 4 -3.12 -1.67 7.55
CA SER A 4 -3.28 -3.12 7.46
C SER A 4 -1.93 -3.75 7.14
N PHE A 5 -1.68 -4.95 7.66
CA PHE A 5 -0.53 -5.76 7.27
C PHE A 5 -0.94 -7.21 6.98
N LEU A 6 -0.22 -7.83 6.05
CA LEU A 6 -0.32 -9.24 5.69
C LEU A 6 1.07 -9.88 5.70
N ILE A 7 1.20 -11.07 6.28
CA ILE A 7 2.39 -11.93 6.13
C ILE A 7 1.95 -13.20 5.41
N TYR A 8 2.51 -13.47 4.23
CA TYR A 8 2.19 -14.66 3.47
C TYR A 8 2.87 -15.90 4.05
N LEU A 9 2.06 -16.94 4.26
CA LEU A 9 2.44 -18.24 4.81
C LEU A 9 2.22 -19.37 3.78
N THR A 10 2.23 -18.99 2.51
CA THR A 10 2.15 -19.87 1.34
C THR A 10 3.47 -20.60 1.12
N ASP A 11 3.50 -21.53 0.16
CA ASP A 11 4.71 -22.24 -0.23
C ASP A 11 5.66 -21.34 -1.03
N GLU A 12 6.97 -21.61 -0.98
CA GLU A 12 8.01 -20.85 -1.69
C GLU A 12 7.96 -21.04 -3.22
N ASP A 13 7.27 -22.08 -3.69
CA ASP A 13 7.16 -22.46 -5.11
C ASP A 13 5.98 -21.78 -5.84
N TRP A 14 5.50 -20.65 -5.31
CA TRP A 14 4.35 -19.93 -5.84
C TRP A 14 4.63 -19.43 -7.27
N ASP A 15 3.79 -19.85 -8.22
CA ASP A 15 3.89 -19.44 -9.61
C ASP A 15 2.65 -18.62 -9.97
N VAL A 16 2.84 -17.35 -10.34
CA VAL A 16 1.72 -16.45 -10.65
C VAL A 16 0.90 -16.93 -11.85
N GLY A 17 1.54 -17.44 -12.89
CA GLY A 17 0.84 -17.86 -14.12
C GLY A 17 -0.08 -19.06 -13.87
N ARG A 18 0.37 -19.99 -13.05
CA ARG A 18 -0.37 -21.20 -12.65
C ARG A 18 -1.38 -20.89 -11.53
N ASP A 19 -0.91 -20.28 -10.45
CA ASP A 19 -1.62 -20.21 -9.16
C ASP A 19 -2.43 -18.91 -9.01
N GLY A 20 -2.00 -17.79 -9.61
CA GLY A 20 -2.63 -16.47 -9.47
C GLY A 20 -2.48 -15.89 -8.06
N GLY A 21 -3.52 -15.22 -7.54
CA GLY A 21 -3.61 -14.82 -6.13
C GLY A 21 -2.79 -13.60 -5.71
N GLU A 22 -2.31 -12.81 -6.66
CA GLU A 22 -1.58 -11.57 -6.37
C GLU A 22 -2.47 -10.57 -5.61
N LEU A 23 -1.86 -9.81 -4.70
CA LEU A 23 -2.49 -8.62 -4.15
C LEU A 23 -2.18 -7.45 -5.07
N ARG A 24 -3.21 -6.97 -5.77
CA ARG A 24 -3.12 -5.81 -6.65
C ARG A 24 -3.37 -4.54 -5.85
N ILE A 25 -2.50 -3.55 -6.03
CA ILE A 25 -2.55 -2.25 -5.39
C ILE A 25 -2.69 -1.18 -6.46
N TYR A 26 -3.66 -0.28 -6.26
CA TYR A 26 -3.96 0.82 -7.16
C TYR A 26 -3.43 2.14 -6.62
N ARG A 27 -3.16 3.07 -7.52
CA ARG A 27 -2.85 4.45 -7.17
C ARG A 27 -4.11 5.04 -6.53
N PRO A 28 -4.01 5.64 -5.33
CA PRO A 28 -5.11 6.44 -4.81
C PRO A 28 -5.48 7.49 -5.86
N GLY A 29 -6.76 7.55 -6.25
CA GLY A 29 -7.24 8.61 -7.11
C GLY A 29 -6.91 9.97 -6.49
N ALA A 30 -6.78 11.01 -7.33
CA ALA A 30 -6.64 12.38 -6.85
C ALA A 30 -7.95 12.82 -6.16
N THR A 31 -8.18 12.34 -4.94
CA THR A 31 -9.18 12.87 -4.04
C THR A 31 -8.69 14.25 -3.64
N GLY A 32 -9.30 15.28 -4.22
CA GLY A 32 -8.95 16.67 -3.93
C GLY A 32 -9.14 16.97 -2.44
N GLY A 33 -8.04 17.26 -1.74
CA GLY A 33 -7.98 17.82 -0.37
C GLY A 33 -8.61 16.93 0.72
N GLU A 34 -8.12 16.82 1.94
CA GLU A 34 -7.31 17.72 2.75
C GLU A 34 -6.50 16.87 3.72
N GLY A 35 -5.22 17.20 3.87
CA GLY A 35 -4.27 16.42 4.68
C GLY A 35 -2.90 17.10 4.69
N GLU A 36 -2.88 18.30 5.25
CA GLU A 36 -1.73 19.20 5.40
C GLU A 36 -0.59 18.57 6.22
N GLY A 37 0.66 18.70 5.73
CA GLY A 37 1.82 18.87 6.61
C GLY A 37 3.04 17.95 6.40
N GLY A 38 4.11 18.51 5.80
CA GLY A 38 5.48 18.29 6.30
C GLY A 38 6.50 17.65 5.35
N GLY A 39 6.95 18.38 4.33
CA GLY A 39 8.05 17.97 3.46
C GLY A 39 9.44 18.01 4.11
N ARG A 40 10.35 17.17 3.59
CA ARG A 40 11.80 17.41 3.57
C ARG A 40 12.37 16.97 2.22
N LYS A 41 13.11 17.89 1.59
CA LYS A 41 13.75 17.79 0.28
C LYS A 41 15.06 16.99 0.33
N GLY A 42 15.40 16.36 -0.79
CA GLY A 42 16.73 15.91 -1.20
C GLY A 42 16.61 14.67 -2.10
N GLY A 43 17.10 14.59 -3.32
CA GLY A 43 18.01 15.46 -4.07
C GLY A 43 18.09 15.03 -5.53
N ALA A 44 19.05 15.64 -6.22
CA ALA A 44 19.23 15.76 -7.65
C ALA A 44 19.31 14.46 -8.47
N GLY A 45 18.88 14.55 -9.73
CA GLY A 45 19.16 13.57 -10.78
C GLY A 45 18.46 13.95 -12.09
N GLY A 46 19.02 14.89 -12.83
CA GLY A 46 18.49 15.27 -14.14
C GLY A 46 18.80 14.22 -15.22
N LYS A 47 17.86 14.01 -16.15
CA LYS A 47 18.21 13.87 -17.57
C LYS A 47 17.06 14.29 -18.47
N GLU A 48 17.44 15.00 -19.53
CA GLU A 48 16.61 15.65 -20.55
C GLU A 48 15.64 14.76 -21.33
N ARG A 49 14.42 15.32 -21.44
CA ARG A 49 13.48 15.42 -22.56
C ARG A 49 13.76 14.63 -23.85
N THR A 50 12.76 13.85 -24.26
CA THR A 50 12.23 13.89 -25.63
C THR A 50 10.71 13.76 -25.52
N GLY A 51 9.99 14.71 -26.12
CA GLY A 51 8.55 14.87 -25.94
C GLY A 51 7.71 13.95 -26.82
N GLN A 52 6.46 13.76 -26.39
CA GLN A 52 5.30 13.81 -27.28
C GLN A 52 4.07 14.18 -26.46
N GLU A 53 3.43 15.26 -26.89
CA GLU A 53 2.14 15.75 -26.41
C GLU A 53 1.05 14.78 -26.87
N GLY A 54 0.21 14.39 -25.92
CA GLY A 54 -1.04 13.68 -26.13
C GLY A 54 -1.98 14.13 -25.02
N GLU A 55 -2.85 15.08 -25.35
CA GLU A 55 -4.02 15.41 -24.55
C GLU A 55 -4.95 14.20 -24.61
N ASP A 56 -5.07 13.48 -23.50
CA ASP A 56 -6.13 12.51 -23.29
C ASP A 56 -6.78 12.86 -21.96
N GLU A 57 -7.98 13.47 -22.04
CA GLU A 57 -8.89 13.61 -20.91
C GLU A 57 -9.43 12.21 -20.54
N GLY A 58 -8.55 11.41 -19.95
CA GLY A 58 -8.86 10.06 -19.49
C GLY A 58 -9.64 10.13 -18.19
N ALA A 59 -10.95 9.86 -18.27
CA ALA A 59 -11.80 9.54 -17.13
C ALA A 59 -11.05 8.62 -16.15
N GLY A 60 -10.98 9.03 -14.87
CA GLY A 60 -10.09 8.49 -13.84
C GLY A 60 -10.06 6.96 -13.77
N GLY A 61 -9.10 6.35 -14.47
CA GLY A 61 -8.80 4.94 -14.39
C GLY A 61 -7.98 4.64 -13.13
N GLU A 62 -8.33 3.55 -12.44
CA GLU A 62 -7.55 3.02 -11.32
C GLU A 62 -6.23 2.46 -11.86
N GLU A 63 -5.18 3.29 -11.84
CA GLU A 63 -3.85 2.90 -12.29
C GLU A 63 -3.24 1.86 -11.34
N VAL A 64 -2.80 0.72 -11.86
CA VAL A 64 -2.12 -0.32 -11.08
C VAL A 64 -0.72 0.18 -10.70
N VAL A 65 -0.43 0.19 -9.40
CA VAL A 65 0.88 0.58 -8.83
C VAL A 65 1.76 -0.64 -8.61
N ALA A 66 1.18 -1.74 -8.11
CA ALA A 66 1.94 -2.95 -7.82
C ALA A 66 1.03 -4.18 -7.81
N ASP A 67 1.58 -5.31 -8.27
CA ASP A 67 1.06 -6.64 -8.01
C ASP A 67 2.05 -7.37 -7.08
N VAL A 68 1.57 -7.82 -5.93
CA VAL A 68 2.39 -8.53 -4.93
C VAL A 68 2.08 -10.00 -4.95
N THR A 69 3.03 -10.81 -5.42
CA THR A 69 2.96 -12.27 -5.36
C THR A 69 2.95 -12.75 -3.91
N PRO A 70 2.03 -13.67 -3.52
CA PRO A 70 1.98 -14.19 -2.17
C PRO A 70 3.03 -15.29 -1.98
N VAL A 71 4.31 -14.92 -1.90
CA VAL A 71 5.42 -15.85 -1.60
C VAL A 71 5.63 -15.91 -0.08
N ALA A 72 5.97 -17.08 0.45
CA ALA A 72 6.30 -17.30 1.85
C ALA A 72 7.22 -16.20 2.42
N GLY A 73 6.92 -15.70 3.62
CA GLY A 73 7.74 -14.71 4.30
C GLY A 73 7.61 -13.28 3.78
N THR A 74 6.80 -13.05 2.74
CA THR A 74 6.53 -11.71 2.23
C THR A 74 5.58 -10.95 3.16
N LEU A 75 6.04 -9.82 3.69
CA LEU A 75 5.25 -8.85 4.47
C LEU A 75 4.75 -7.73 3.55
N VAL A 76 3.45 -7.45 3.59
CA VAL A 76 2.84 -6.29 2.95
C VAL A 76 2.21 -5.41 4.02
N ALA A 77 2.45 -4.10 3.98
CA ALA A 77 1.79 -3.14 4.86
C ALA A 77 1.40 -1.88 4.06
N PHE A 78 0.17 -1.41 4.25
CA PHE A 78 -0.38 -0.24 3.55
C PHE A 78 -1.51 0.41 4.35
N ASP A 79 -1.79 1.68 4.10
CA ASP A 79 -2.96 2.36 4.67
C ASP A 79 -4.22 1.92 3.92
N SER A 80 -4.97 1.01 4.53
CA SER A 80 -6.13 0.39 3.89
C SER A 80 -7.31 1.34 3.70
N ALA A 81 -7.28 2.53 4.32
CA ALA A 81 -8.32 3.52 4.15
C ALA A 81 -8.18 4.33 2.86
N ILE A 82 -6.95 4.48 2.35
CA ILE A 82 -6.65 5.35 1.20
C ILE A 82 -6.07 4.60 0.01
N VAL A 83 -5.48 3.43 0.22
CA VAL A 83 -4.85 2.63 -0.83
C VAL A 83 -5.88 1.60 -1.33
N PRO A 84 -6.48 1.77 -2.52
CA PRO A 84 -7.38 0.78 -3.09
C PRO A 84 -6.57 -0.47 -3.45
N HIS A 85 -7.12 -1.63 -3.13
CA HIS A 85 -6.45 -2.90 -3.32
C HIS A 85 -7.46 -4.02 -3.50
N GLU A 86 -7.07 -5.05 -4.24
CA GLU A 86 -7.86 -6.28 -4.38
C GLU A 86 -6.97 -7.51 -4.39
N VAL A 87 -7.55 -8.66 -4.05
CA VAL A 87 -6.88 -9.95 -4.18
C VAL A 87 -7.37 -10.60 -5.46
N LEU A 88 -6.46 -10.83 -6.40
CA LEU A 88 -6.79 -11.49 -7.66
C LEU A 88 -7.21 -12.95 -7.43
N PRO A 89 -8.01 -13.55 -8.33
CA PRO A 89 -8.41 -14.94 -8.22
C PRO A 89 -7.21 -15.88 -8.05
N THR A 90 -7.37 -16.88 -7.19
CA THR A 90 -6.35 -17.91 -6.93
C THR A 90 -6.90 -19.30 -7.24
N ARG A 91 -6.03 -20.19 -7.73
CA ARG A 91 -6.32 -21.61 -7.97
C ARG A 91 -5.73 -22.52 -6.90
N ARG A 92 -4.94 -21.97 -5.97
CA ARG A 92 -4.28 -22.67 -4.86
C ARG A 92 -4.63 -22.02 -3.53
N LYS A 93 -4.51 -22.77 -2.42
CA LYS A 93 -4.70 -22.23 -1.07
C LYS A 93 -3.67 -21.12 -0.79
N ARG A 94 -4.17 -19.91 -0.53
CA ARG A 94 -3.37 -18.72 -0.22
C ARG A 94 -3.50 -18.40 1.27
N LEU A 95 -2.48 -18.74 2.05
CA LEU A 95 -2.48 -18.52 3.50
C LEU A 95 -1.78 -17.22 3.85
N ALA A 96 -2.38 -16.42 4.73
CA ALA A 96 -1.78 -15.21 5.25
C ALA A 96 -2.17 -14.97 6.71
N LEU A 97 -1.24 -14.43 7.50
CA LEU A 97 -1.56 -13.78 8.77
C LEU A 97 -1.92 -12.32 8.48
N VAL A 98 -3.08 -11.87 8.94
CA VAL A 98 -3.57 -10.49 8.71
C VAL A 98 -3.74 -9.77 10.03
N GLY A 99 -3.39 -8.49 10.08
CA GLY A 99 -3.65 -7.65 11.25
C GLY A 99 -3.66 -6.16 10.92
N TRP A 100 -3.94 -5.37 11.94
CA TRP A 100 -4.01 -3.91 11.85
C TRP A 100 -3.09 -3.29 12.90
N MET A 101 -2.33 -2.28 12.50
CA MET A 101 -1.50 -1.52 13.42
C MET A 101 -2.32 -0.36 13.99
N MET A 102 -2.44 -0.32 15.31
CA MET A 102 -3.05 0.80 16.02
C MET A 102 -2.02 1.93 16.16
N THR A 103 -2.40 3.17 15.83
CA THR A 103 -1.56 4.33 16.17
C THR A 103 -1.69 4.58 17.66
N HIS A 104 -0.60 4.44 18.42
CA HIS A 104 -0.58 4.91 19.79
C HIS A 104 -0.48 6.45 19.76
N SER A 105 -1.53 7.15 20.16
CA SER A 105 -1.44 8.58 20.43
C SER A 105 -0.45 8.74 21.58
N SER A 106 0.71 9.34 21.34
CA SER A 106 1.78 9.45 22.33
C SER A 106 1.50 10.46 23.46
N TRP A 107 0.24 10.86 23.67
CA TRP A 107 -0.13 11.82 24.72
C TRP A 107 -0.87 11.20 25.91
N ASP A 108 -1.30 9.94 25.86
CA ASP A 108 -2.04 9.33 26.97
C ASP A 108 -1.18 9.03 28.22
N LEU A 109 0.11 9.38 28.20
CA LEU A 109 1.01 9.30 29.36
C LEU A 109 1.32 10.66 30.01
N VAL A 110 0.94 11.80 29.41
CA VAL A 110 1.00 13.13 30.08
C VAL A 110 -0.29 13.34 30.88
N GLY A 111 -0.49 12.48 31.88
CA GLY A 111 -1.64 12.53 32.78
C GLY A 111 -1.47 11.69 34.04
N ALA A 112 -0.49 10.78 34.06
CA ALA A 112 -0.22 9.88 35.19
C ALA A 112 0.84 10.41 36.19
N THR A 113 1.18 11.70 36.16
CA THR A 113 1.99 12.33 37.21
C THR A 113 1.17 13.39 37.93
N GLY A 114 0.45 12.98 38.97
CA GLY A 114 -0.28 13.92 39.81
C GLY A 114 -1.19 13.30 40.84
N LYS A 115 -0.62 12.60 41.84
CA LYS A 115 -1.12 12.44 43.22
C LYS A 115 -0.06 11.68 44.03
N CYS A 116 0.81 12.44 44.67
CA CYS A 116 1.41 12.08 45.96
C CYS A 116 0.46 12.52 47.08
#